data_AF-A0AAI8QGD3-F1
#
_entry.id   AF-A0AAI8QGD3-F1
#
_cell.length_a   1.000
_cell.length_b   1.000
_cell.length_c   1.000
_cell.angle_alpha   90.00
_cell.angle_beta   90.00
_cell.angle_gamma   90.00
#
_symmetry.space_group_name_H-M   'P 1'
#
loop_
_entity.id
_entity.type
_entity.pdbx_description
1 polymer ?
#
loop_
_entity_poly.entity_id
_entity_poly.type
_entity_poly.pdbx_seq_one_letter_code
_entity_poly.pdbx_strand_id
1 'polypeptide(L)'
;MFIDSTHISKINSDVNRIFFEILPRLKSGVYIHFHDIFYPFSYPNDWLRDKNSWNETYLLRTFLSFNTAFEIVFFNTCLNHLYKDEFATALPLSQKNTGGSIWLKRL
;
A
#
# COMPACT_ATOMS: atom_id res chain seq x y z
N MET A 1 2.25 -12.54 1.29
CA MET A 1 2.36 -11.93 2.63
C MET A 1 1.30 -10.85 2.73
N PHE A 2 0.49 -10.88 3.78
CA PHE A 2 -0.47 -9.82 4.09
C PHE A 2 0.10 -8.94 5.20
N ILE A 3 0.04 -7.62 5.03
CA ILE A 3 0.53 -6.63 5.97
C ILE A 3 -0.65 -5.79 6.43
N ASP A 4 -0.98 -5.97 7.70
CA ASP A 4 -1.83 -5.12 8.50
C ASP A 4 -1.02 -4.70 9.73
N SER A 5 -0.53 -3.46 9.69
CA SER A 5 0.44 -2.91 10.65
C SER A 5 -0.21 -1.85 11.52
N THR A 6 0.55 -1.30 12.46
CA THR A 6 0.11 -0.11 13.19
C THR A 6 -0.02 1.16 12.34
N HIS A 7 0.43 1.12 11.08
CA HIS A 7 0.53 2.25 10.13
C HIS A 7 1.39 3.44 10.58
N ILE A 8 2.09 3.32 11.71
CA ILE A 8 2.90 4.40 12.28
C ILE A 8 4.35 3.94 12.39
N SER A 9 5.21 4.48 11.53
CA SER A 9 6.66 4.45 11.70
C SER A 9 7.06 5.35 12.88
N LYS A 10 7.61 4.71 13.91
CA LYS A 10 8.12 5.31 15.16
C LYS A 10 9.13 4.37 15.84
N ILE A 11 9.67 4.78 16.99
CA ILE A 11 10.55 3.92 17.80
C ILE A 11 9.84 2.58 18.09
N ASN A 12 10.53 1.47 17.81
CA ASN A 12 10.03 0.09 17.97
C ASN A 12 8.74 -0.24 17.20
N SER A 13 8.49 0.45 16.09
CA SER A 13 7.34 0.18 15.23
C SER A 13 7.49 -1.12 14.44
N ASP A 14 6.38 -1.86 14.34
CA ASP A 14 6.22 -3.00 13.43
C ASP A 14 6.39 -2.59 11.96
N VAL A 15 5.96 -1.39 11.56
CA VAL A 15 6.22 -0.82 10.23
C VAL A 15 7.72 -0.82 9.95
N ASN A 16 8.54 -0.31 10.87
CA ASN A 16 9.99 -0.27 10.67
C ASN A 16 10.59 -1.67 10.57
N ARG A 17 10.14 -2.61 11.40
CA ARG A 17 10.56 -4.02 11.30
C ARG A 17 10.17 -4.63 9.95
N ILE A 18 8.98 -4.35 9.44
CA ILE A 18 8.53 -4.82 8.13
C ILE A 18 9.48 -4.33 7.04
N PHE A 19 9.71 -3.02 6.96
CA PHE A 19 10.51 -2.42 5.89
C PHE A 19 12.00 -2.77 5.99
N PHE A 20 12.57 -2.80 7.19
CA PHE A 20 14.03 -2.95 7.36
C PHE A 20 14.48 -4.41 7.53
N GLU A 21 13.61 -5.29 8.04
CA GLU A 21 14.00 -6.66 8.38
C GLU A 21 13.24 -7.73 7.61
N ILE A 22 11.96 -7.50 7.28
CA ILE A 22 11.12 -8.53 6.64
C ILE A 22 11.19 -8.43 5.12
N LEU A 23 10.83 -7.28 4.53
CA LEU A 23 10.81 -7.10 3.08
C LEU A 23 12.14 -7.48 2.40
N PRO A 24 13.33 -7.10 2.91
CA PRO A 24 14.60 -7.43 2.27
C PRO A 24 14.91 -8.93 2.24
N ARG A 25 14.30 -9.72 3.12
CA ARG A 25 14.52 -11.18 3.26
C ARG A 25 13.50 -12.02 2.50
N LEU A 26 12.48 -11.40 1.91
CA LEU A 26 11.49 -12.12 1.11
C LEU A 26 12.15 -12.73 -0.13
N LYS A 27 11.76 -13.97 -0.46
CA LYS A 27 12.19 -14.65 -1.69
C LYS A 27 11.57 -13.97 -2.91
N SER A 28 12.28 -14.02 -4.04
CA SER A 28 11.71 -13.64 -5.35
C SER A 28 10.41 -14.42 -5.61
N GLY A 29 9.45 -13.76 -6.26
CA GLY A 29 8.13 -14.30 -6.56
C GLY A 29 7.09 -14.13 -5.45
N VAL A 30 7.48 -13.68 -4.25
CA VAL A 30 6.52 -13.45 -3.16
C VAL A 30 5.65 -12.23 -3.47
N TYR A 31 4.33 -12.42 -3.39
CA TYR A 31 3.34 -11.32 -3.43
C TYR A 31 3.15 -10.73 -2.03
N ILE A 32 3.10 -9.41 -1.94
CA ILE A 32 2.96 -8.64 -0.71
C ILE A 32 1.74 -7.73 -0.85
N HIS A 33 0.81 -7.79 0.10
CA HIS A 33 -0.38 -6.95 0.13
C HIS A 33 -0.29 -6.03 1.35
N PHE A 34 -0.21 -4.71 1.10
CA PHE A 34 -0.40 -3.68 2.12
C PHE A 34 -1.84 -3.20 2.05
N HIS A 35 -2.56 -3.34 3.16
CA HIS A 35 -3.91 -2.78 3.29
C HIS A 35 -3.86 -1.29 3.66
N ASP A 36 -4.98 -0.60 3.48
CA ASP A 36 -5.16 0.81 3.83
C ASP A 36 -4.17 1.78 3.17
N ILE A 37 -3.71 1.45 1.96
CA ILE A 37 -2.89 2.33 1.12
C ILE A 37 -3.74 2.95 0.01
N PHE A 38 -3.68 4.27 -0.11
CA PHE A 38 -4.47 5.04 -1.06
C PHE A 38 -3.55 5.83 -2.00
N TYR A 39 -3.92 5.91 -3.27
CA TYR A 39 -3.27 6.79 -4.24
C TYR A 39 -3.62 8.27 -3.96
N PRO A 40 -2.67 9.24 -4.07
CA PRO A 40 -1.26 9.11 -4.46
C PRO A 40 -0.31 9.04 -3.26
N PHE A 41 -0.49 8.03 -2.41
CA PHE A 41 0.22 7.81 -1.13
C PHE A 41 -0.06 8.90 -0.09
N SER A 42 -1.35 9.09 0.20
CA SER A 42 -1.83 9.90 1.33
C SER A 42 -3.13 9.31 1.85
N TYR A 43 -3.41 9.48 3.14
CA TYR A 43 -4.66 9.00 3.72
C TYR A 43 -5.82 9.97 3.46
N PRO A 44 -7.08 9.48 3.52
CA PRO A 44 -8.26 10.34 3.53
C PRO A 44 -8.18 11.41 4.63
N ASN A 45 -8.73 12.59 4.38
CA ASN A 45 -8.63 13.74 5.30
C ASN A 45 -9.15 13.44 6.71
N ASP A 46 -10.24 12.67 6.83
CA ASP A 46 -10.76 12.27 8.14
C ASP A 46 -9.78 11.37 8.89
N TRP A 47 -9.08 10.47 8.18
CA TRP A 47 -8.10 9.60 8.80
C TRP A 47 -6.85 10.38 9.23
N LEU A 48 -6.43 11.39 8.47
CA LEU A 48 -5.33 12.27 8.89
C LEU A 48 -5.64 13.03 10.18
N ARG A 49 -6.92 13.34 10.43
CA ARG A 49 -7.39 13.99 11.66
C ARG A 49 -7.54 13.01 12.82
N ASP A 50 -8.17 11.88 12.55
CA ASP A 50 -8.68 10.97 13.59
C ASP A 50 -7.70 9.83 13.92
N LYS A 51 -6.79 9.50 13.00
CA LYS A 51 -5.76 8.49 13.23
C LYS A 51 -4.50 9.18 13.71
N ASN A 52 -3.84 8.58 14.71
CA ASN A 52 -2.64 9.08 15.41
C ASN A 52 -1.41 9.22 14.48
N SER A 53 -1.48 10.10 13.48
CA SER A 53 -0.42 10.38 12.51
C SER A 53 0.07 9.14 11.75
N TRP A 54 -0.87 8.37 11.18
CA TRP A 54 -0.52 7.30 10.25
C TRP A 54 0.38 7.85 9.14
N ASN A 55 1.51 7.16 8.91
CA ASN A 55 2.58 7.64 8.04
C ASN A 55 3.24 6.54 7.21
N GLU A 56 2.80 5.28 7.34
CA GLU A 56 3.33 4.13 6.60
C GLU A 56 3.28 4.35 5.08
N THR A 57 2.21 4.95 4.56
CA THR A 57 2.07 5.22 3.12
C THR A 57 3.22 6.06 2.55
N TYR A 58 3.77 7.00 3.34
CA TYR A 58 4.89 7.84 2.92
C TYR A 58 6.21 7.08 2.90
N LEU A 59 6.40 6.18 3.88
CA LEU A 59 7.56 5.28 3.89
C LEU A 59 7.49 4.30 2.71
N LEU A 60 6.30 3.76 2.43
CA LEU A 60 6.07 2.87 1.29
C LEU A 60 6.35 3.59 -0.04
N ARG A 61 5.87 4.83 -0.21
CA ARG A 61 6.17 5.65 -1.38
C ARG A 61 7.68 5.82 -1.58
N THR A 62 8.40 6.12 -0.50
CA THR A 62 9.86 6.28 -0.52
C THR A 62 10.54 4.96 -0.86
N PHE A 63 10.11 3.85 -0.25
CA PHE A 63 10.62 2.52 -0.52
C PHE A 63 10.43 2.08 -1.97
N LEU A 64 9.33 2.47 -2.61
CA LEU A 64 9.07 2.18 -4.03
C LEU A 64 9.82 3.12 -4.97
N SER A 65 10.14 4.33 -4.50
CA SER A 65 10.92 5.29 -5.29
C SER A 65 12.32 4.75 -5.53
N PHE A 66 12.74 4.69 -6.79
CA PHE A 66 14.05 4.17 -7.20
C PHE A 66 14.29 2.69 -6.87
N ASN A 67 13.23 1.92 -6.59
CA ASN A 67 13.34 0.52 -6.24
C ASN A 67 13.06 -0.37 -7.46
N THR A 68 14.07 -1.14 -7.86
CA THR A 68 13.99 -2.11 -8.96
C THR A 68 13.86 -3.56 -8.48
N ALA A 69 13.76 -3.77 -7.17
CA ALA A 69 13.64 -5.08 -6.52
C ALA A 69 12.18 -5.48 -6.26
N PHE A 70 11.23 -4.55 -6.40
CA PHE A 70 9.81 -4.78 -6.19
C PHE A 70 9.02 -4.12 -7.30
N GLU A 71 8.01 -4.83 -7.81
CA GLU A 71 7.06 -4.29 -8.79
C GLU A 71 5.69 -4.10 -8.15
N ILE A 72 4.97 -3.04 -8.55
CA ILE A 72 3.56 -2.87 -8.22
C ILE A 72 2.76 -3.73 -9.20
N VAL A 73 2.05 -4.74 -8.70
CA VAL A 73 1.22 -5.61 -9.54
C VAL A 73 -0.25 -5.19 -9.55
N PHE A 74 -0.72 -4.51 -8.49
CA PHE A 74 -2.08 -3.99 -8.42
C PHE A 74 -2.15 -2.84 -7.40
N PHE A 75 -2.81 -1.74 -7.76
CA PHE A 75 -3.08 -0.62 -6.86
C PHE A 75 -4.49 -0.11 -7.12
N ASN A 76 -5.46 -0.59 -6.33
CA ASN A 76 -6.89 -0.43 -6.60
C ASN A 76 -7.31 1.04 -6.76
N THR A 77 -6.93 1.90 -5.83
CA THR A 77 -7.32 3.32 -5.83
C THR A 77 -6.63 4.11 -6.93
N CYS A 78 -5.41 3.73 -7.30
CA CYS A 78 -4.71 4.28 -8.46
C CYS A 78 -5.43 3.92 -9.76
N LEU A 79 -5.77 2.64 -9.96
CA LEU A 79 -6.48 2.17 -11.14
C LEU A 79 -7.88 2.79 -11.24
N ASN A 80 -8.63 2.86 -10.14
CA ASN A 80 -9.93 3.52 -10.13
C ASN A 80 -9.84 5.02 -10.43
N HIS A 81 -8.73 5.67 -10.05
CA HIS A 81 -8.51 7.09 -10.31
C HIS A 81 -8.13 7.36 -11.78
N LEU A 82 -7.25 6.53 -12.36
CA LEU A 82 -6.71 6.73 -13.71
C LEU A 82 -7.55 6.07 -14.82
N TYR A 83 -8.23 4.96 -14.52
CA TYR A 83 -8.95 4.11 -15.47
C TYR A 83 -10.34 3.75 -14.91
N LYS A 84 -11.10 4.78 -14.53
CA LYS A 84 -12.34 4.62 -13.76
C LYS A 84 -13.36 3.69 -14.44
N ASP A 85 -13.57 3.84 -15.74
CA ASP A 85 -14.62 3.11 -16.47
C ASP A 85 -14.22 1.64 -16.70
N GLU A 86 -12.96 1.38 -17.04
CA GLU A 86 -12.42 0.04 -17.17
C GLU A 86 -12.40 -0.68 -15.81
N PHE A 87 -12.00 0.03 -14.75
CA PHE A 87 -11.97 -0.51 -13.40
C PHE A 87 -13.39 -0.83 -12.89
N ALA A 88 -14.36 0.05 -13.14
CA ALA A 88 -15.76 -0.18 -12.82
C ALA A 88 -16.34 -1.39 -13.58
N THR A 89 -15.96 -1.55 -14.85
CA THR A 89 -16.41 -2.66 -15.69
C THR A 89 -15.80 -3.99 -15.24
N ALA A 90 -14.50 -4.01 -14.97
CA ALA A 90 -13.77 -5.22 -14.56
C ALA A 90 -14.10 -5.63 -13.11
N LEU A 91 -14.33 -4.66 -12.22
CA LEU A 91 -14.58 -4.87 -10.80
C LEU A 91 -15.82 -4.08 -10.35
N PRO A 92 -17.04 -4.48 -10.75
CA PRO A 92 -18.26 -3.70 -10.48
C PRO A 92 -18.57 -3.53 -8.99
N LEU A 93 -18.15 -4.48 -8.14
CA LEU A 93 -18.32 -4.35 -6.69
C LEU A 93 -17.47 -3.24 -6.07
N SER A 94 -16.36 -2.85 -6.73
CA SER A 94 -15.50 -1.75 -6.27
C SER A 94 -16.21 -0.38 -6.32
N GLN A 95 -17.32 -0.27 -7.06
CA GLN A 95 -18.11 0.96 -7.11
C GLN A 95 -18.90 1.21 -5.83
N LYS A 96 -19.12 0.19 -4.99
CA LYS A 96 -19.70 0.34 -3.65
C LYS A 96 -18.65 0.79 -2.63
N ASN A 97 -17.44 0.28 -2.79
CA ASN A 97 -16.28 0.64 -1.98
C ASN A 97 -15.03 0.29 -2.78
N THR A 98 -14.25 1.30 -3.15
CA THR A 98 -13.02 1.12 -3.92
C THR A 98 -11.95 0.39 -3.11
N GLY A 99 -12.08 0.40 -1.77
CA GLY A 99 -11.10 -0.08 -0.81
C GLY A 99 -9.86 0.81 -0.78
N GLY A 100 -8.81 0.33 -0.11
CA GLY A 100 -7.48 0.92 -0.14
C GLY A 100 -6.45 -0.19 0.02
N SER A 101 -5.69 -0.48 -1.03
CA SER A 101 -4.60 -1.44 -0.94
C SER A 101 -3.62 -1.33 -2.10
N ILE A 102 -2.42 -1.82 -1.85
CA ILE A 102 -1.40 -2.00 -2.89
C ILE A 102 -0.79 -3.39 -2.77
N TRP A 103 -0.65 -4.02 -3.93
CA TRP A 103 -0.01 -5.33 -4.09
C TRP A 103 1.30 -5.14 -4.81
N LEU A 104 2.34 -5.70 -4.20
CA LEU A 104 3.68 -5.76 -4.74
C LEU A 104 4.07 -7.21 -5.03
N LYS A 105 5.04 -7.40 -5.90
CA LYS A 105 5.76 -8.67 -6.03
C LYS A 105 7.25 -8.41 -5.86
N ARG A 106 7.92 -9.27 -5.07
CA ARG A 106 9.39 -9.28 -5.00
C ARG A 106 9.92 -9.86 -6.32
N LEU A 107 10.76 -9.10 -7.01
CA LEU A 107 11.46 -9.53 -8.23
C LEU A 107 12.65 -10.43 -7.90
#